data_AF-A0A519QF30-F1
#
_entry.id   AF-A0A519QF30-F1
#
_cell.length_a   1.000
_cell.length_b   1.000
_cell.length_c   1.000
_cell.angle_alpha   90.00
_cell.angle_beta   90.00
_cell.angle_gamma   90.00
#
_symmetry.space_group_name_H-M   'P 1'
#
loop_
_entity.id
_entity.type
_entity.pdbx_description
1 polymer ?
#
loop_
_entity_poly.entity_id
_entity_poly.type
_entity_poly.pdbx_seq_one_letter_code
_entity_poly.pdbx_strand_id
1 'polypeptide(L)'
;MKARQAGAWAVFAAVALWAVYQMVRMIDAAATGLWFMSAAGRSDRIVSAMIASAFVLAIGTGLALYAAWRAMWRERWVRLAAALTFAAGLPLLHWQVIAALARVAA
;
A
#
# COMPACT_ATOMS: atom_id res chain seq x y z
N MET A 1 -22.07 -2.58 23.17
CA MET A 1 -20.61 -2.73 22.90
C MET A 1 -20.29 -3.73 21.79
N LYS A 2 -20.90 -4.93 21.75
CA LYS A 2 -20.68 -5.96 20.72
C LYS A 2 -20.87 -5.49 19.25
N ALA A 3 -21.91 -4.69 18.97
CA ALA A 3 -22.18 -4.19 17.62
C ALA A 3 -21.09 -3.24 17.07
N ARG A 4 -20.44 -2.43 17.94
CA ARG A 4 -19.36 -1.51 17.54
C ARG A 4 -18.06 -2.25 17.18
N GLN A 5 -17.74 -3.30 17.92
CA GLN A 5 -16.58 -4.15 17.61
C GLN A 5 -16.78 -4.91 16.29
N ALA A 6 -17.97 -5.48 16.06
CA ALA A 6 -18.28 -6.15 14.79
C ALA A 6 -18.14 -5.21 13.58
N GLY A 7 -18.64 -3.96 13.69
CA GLY A 7 -18.46 -2.95 12.65
C GLY A 7 -16.99 -2.60 12.39
N ALA A 8 -16.19 -2.44 13.44
CA ALA A 8 -14.76 -2.16 13.31
C ALA A 8 -13.97 -3.30 12.64
N TRP A 9 -14.33 -4.56 12.96
CA TRP A 9 -13.77 -5.74 12.30
C TRP A 9 -14.10 -5.77 10.81
N ALA A 10 -15.34 -5.48 10.45
CA ALA A 10 -15.77 -5.42 9.06
C ALA A 10 -15.00 -4.35 8.26
N VAL A 11 -14.84 -3.14 8.84
CA VAL A 11 -14.08 -2.06 8.20
C VAL A 11 -12.60 -2.42 8.07
N PHE A 12 -11.99 -3.00 9.10
CA PHE A 12 -10.60 -3.45 9.03
C PHE A 12 -10.41 -4.51 7.96
N ALA A 13 -11.27 -5.53 7.90
CA ALA A 13 -11.20 -6.59 6.89
C ALA A 13 -11.34 -6.02 5.47
N ALA A 14 -12.27 -5.07 5.25
CA ALA A 14 -12.44 -4.41 3.96
C ALA A 14 -11.18 -3.61 3.55
N VAL A 15 -10.63 -2.81 4.47
CA VAL A 15 -9.40 -2.01 4.20
C VAL A 15 -8.19 -2.91 3.99
N ALA A 16 -8.06 -4.00 4.76
CA ALA A 16 -6.98 -4.95 4.61
C ALA A 16 -7.04 -5.67 3.25
N LEU A 17 -8.21 -6.17 2.85
CA LEU A 17 -8.41 -6.79 1.53
C LEU A 17 -8.11 -5.81 0.39
N TRP A 18 -8.60 -4.58 0.50
CA TRP A 18 -8.33 -3.54 -0.47
C TRP A 18 -6.84 -3.20 -0.57
N ALA A 19 -6.14 -3.07 0.56
CA ALA A 19 -4.70 -2.80 0.60
C ALA A 19 -3.90 -3.95 -0.03
N VAL A 20 -4.25 -5.20 0.25
CA VAL A 20 -3.64 -6.38 -0.36
C VAL A 20 -3.87 -6.40 -1.88
N TYR A 21 -5.09 -6.12 -2.34
CA TYR A 21 -5.39 -6.00 -3.77
C TYR A 21 -4.50 -4.96 -4.46
N GLN A 22 -4.29 -3.80 -3.82
CA GLN A 22 -3.40 -2.77 -4.35
C GLN A 22 -1.94 -3.21 -4.39
N MET A 23 -1.46 -3.94 -3.36
CA MET A 23 -0.12 -4.53 -3.36
C MET A 23 0.06 -5.51 -4.52
N VAL A 24 -0.90 -6.42 -4.75
CA VAL A 24 -0.84 -7.39 -5.85
C VAL A 24 -0.76 -6.65 -7.19
N ARG A 25 -1.60 -5.63 -7.39
CA ARG A 25 -1.55 -4.80 -8.60
C ARG A 25 -0.22 -4.08 -8.80
N MET A 26 0.41 -3.61 -7.72
CA MET A 26 1.72 -2.96 -7.78
C MET A 26 2.83 -3.95 -8.15
N ILE A 27 2.79 -5.16 -7.59
CA ILE A 27 3.74 -6.23 -7.91
C ILE A 27 3.58 -6.63 -9.38
N ASP A 28 2.35 -6.77 -9.86
CA ASP A 28 2.06 -7.10 -11.25
C ASP A 28 2.58 -6.03 -12.23
N ALA A 29 2.35 -4.75 -11.91
CA ALA A 29 2.87 -3.63 -12.70
C ALA A 29 4.41 -3.58 -12.69
N ALA A 30 5.04 -3.85 -11.54
CA ALA A 30 6.50 -3.88 -11.42
C ALA A 30 7.11 -5.07 -12.19
N ALA A 31 6.50 -6.26 -12.10
CA ALA A 31 6.94 -7.46 -12.80
C ALA A 31 6.82 -7.29 -14.32
N THR A 32 5.71 -6.72 -14.78
CA THR A 32 5.49 -6.40 -16.19
C THR A 32 6.53 -5.39 -16.69
N GLY A 33 6.76 -4.31 -15.93
CA GLY A 33 7.77 -3.29 -16.28
C GLY A 33 9.19 -3.85 -16.36
N LEU A 34 9.56 -4.74 -15.44
CA LEU A 34 10.85 -5.44 -15.45
C LEU A 34 11.04 -6.31 -16.69
N TRP A 35 9.98 -7.04 -17.11
CA TRP A 35 10.03 -7.91 -18.29
C TRP A 35 10.30 -7.11 -19.57
N PHE A 36 9.57 -6.02 -19.81
CA PHE A 36 9.75 -5.18 -21.01
C PHE A 36 11.08 -4.41 -21.01
N MET A 37 11.60 -3.99 -19.87
CA MET A 37 12.88 -3.26 -19.79
C MET A 37 14.10 -4.18 -19.90
N SER A 38 14.03 -5.40 -19.35
CA SER A 38 15.03 -6.44 -19.58
C SER A 38 15.16 -6.76 -21.07
N ALA A 39 14.05 -6.77 -21.80
CA ALA A 39 14.04 -6.95 -23.25
C ALA A 39 14.61 -5.75 -24.04
N ALA A 40 14.64 -4.54 -23.46
CA ALA A 40 15.01 -3.29 -24.13
C ALA A 40 16.41 -2.73 -23.76
N GLY A 41 17.13 -3.38 -22.84
CA GLY A 41 18.51 -3.00 -22.46
C GLY A 41 18.68 -1.59 -21.86
N ARG A 42 17.61 -0.98 -21.33
CA ARG A 42 17.60 0.41 -20.81
C ARG A 42 17.44 0.50 -19.28
N SER A 43 17.91 1.63 -18.76
CA SER A 43 18.41 1.97 -17.41
C SER A 43 17.64 1.49 -16.16
N ASP A 44 18.37 0.75 -15.32
CA ASP A 44 17.96 0.12 -14.05
C ASP A 44 17.56 1.08 -12.91
N ARG A 45 17.98 2.35 -12.95
CA ARG A 45 17.87 3.24 -11.77
C ARG A 45 16.44 3.67 -11.47
N ILE A 46 15.64 3.98 -12.50
CA ILE A 46 14.24 4.39 -12.32
C ILE A 46 13.40 3.20 -11.84
N VAL A 47 13.63 2.02 -12.42
CA VAL A 47 12.99 0.77 -12.00
C VAL A 47 13.35 0.42 -10.57
N SER A 48 14.63 0.50 -10.22
CA SER A 48 15.10 0.27 -8.85
C SER A 48 14.43 1.22 -7.86
N ALA A 49 14.25 2.49 -8.23
CA ALA A 49 13.52 3.46 -7.40
C ALA A 49 12.02 3.15 -7.30
N MET A 50 11.38 2.70 -8.38
CA MET A 50 9.97 2.28 -8.37
C MET A 50 9.77 1.04 -7.48
N ILE A 51 10.64 0.04 -7.60
CA ILE A 51 10.62 -1.18 -6.79
C ILE A 51 10.89 -0.83 -5.32
N ALA A 52 11.96 -0.07 -5.04
CA ALA A 52 12.28 0.34 -3.67
C ALA A 52 11.13 1.11 -3.02
N SER A 53 10.49 2.04 -3.74
CA SER A 53 9.33 2.76 -3.21
C SER A 53 8.12 1.84 -2.97
N ALA A 54 7.87 0.86 -3.85
CA ALA A 54 6.83 -0.15 -3.67
C ALA A 54 7.08 -1.00 -2.41
N PHE A 55 8.32 -1.42 -2.15
CA PHE A 55 8.68 -2.14 -0.92
C PHE A 55 8.49 -1.29 0.33
N VAL A 56 8.98 -0.04 0.34
CA VAL A 56 8.80 0.89 1.46
C VAL A 56 7.31 1.07 1.76
N LEU A 57 6.49 1.19 0.73
CA LEU A 57 5.06 1.37 0.88
C LEU A 57 4.34 0.11 1.35
N ALA A 58 4.76 -1.06 0.86
CA ALA A 58 4.24 -2.33 1.32
C ALA A 58 4.49 -2.52 2.82
N ILE A 59 5.71 -2.22 3.27
CA ILE A 59 6.09 -2.23 4.69
C ILE A 59 5.27 -1.20 5.47
N GLY A 60 5.17 0.05 4.99
CA GLY A 60 4.40 1.10 5.65
C GLY A 60 2.92 0.76 5.80
N THR A 61 2.31 0.18 4.77
CA THR A 61 0.91 -0.27 4.77
C THR A 61 0.71 -1.44 5.73
N GLY A 62 1.63 -2.40 5.75
CA GLY A 62 1.62 -3.51 6.71
C GLY A 62 1.73 -3.03 8.16
N LEU A 63 2.62 -2.07 8.43
CA LEU A 63 2.76 -1.45 9.75
C LEU A 63 1.49 -0.68 10.16
N ALA A 64 0.84 0.01 9.23
CA ALA A 64 -0.43 0.68 9.48
C ALA A 64 -1.55 -0.32 9.82
N LEU A 65 -1.69 -1.41 9.06
CA LEU A 65 -2.64 -2.49 9.37
C LEU A 65 -2.34 -3.16 10.71
N TYR A 66 -1.07 -3.40 11.03
CA TYR A 66 -0.67 -3.93 12.33
C TYR A 66 -1.01 -2.97 13.48
N ALA A 67 -0.78 -1.67 13.31
CA ALA A 67 -1.16 -0.65 14.28
C ALA A 67 -2.69 -0.58 14.45
N ALA A 68 -3.45 -0.70 13.37
CA ALA A 68 -4.92 -0.75 13.38
C ALA A 68 -5.42 -1.98 14.17
N TRP A 69 -4.88 -3.16 13.87
CA TRP A 69 -5.16 -4.39 14.62
C TRP A 69 -4.90 -4.22 16.11
N ARG A 70 -3.70 -3.73 16.48
CA ARG A 70 -3.34 -3.49 17.89
C ARG A 70 -4.22 -2.44 18.57
N ALA A 71 -4.63 -1.41 17.85
CA ALA A 71 -5.52 -0.36 18.37
C ALA A 71 -6.93 -0.91 18.65
N MET A 72 -7.39 -1.86 17.84
CA MET A 72 -8.69 -2.52 18.01
C MET A 72 -8.74 -3.34 19.30
N TRP A 73 -7.69 -4.11 19.61
CA TRP A 73 -7.56 -4.86 20.87
C TRP A 73 -7.49 -3.98 22.12
N ARG A 74 -6.98 -2.74 21.98
CA ARG A 74 -6.85 -1.78 23.09
C ARG A 74 -8.02 -0.81 23.19
N GLU A 75 -9.08 -1.01 22.40
CA GLU A 75 -10.26 -0.13 22.29
C GLU A 75 -9.90 1.34 21.99
N ARG A 76 -8.75 1.59 21.36
CA ARG A 76 -8.26 2.94 21.01
C ARG A 76 -8.79 3.33 19.63
N TRP A 77 -10.08 3.66 19.56
CA TRP A 77 -10.81 3.94 18.32
C TRP A 77 -10.21 5.04 17.44
N VAL A 78 -9.65 6.11 18.03
CA VAL A 78 -8.98 7.19 17.28
C VAL A 78 -7.72 6.69 16.56
N ARG A 79 -6.94 5.84 17.23
CA ARG A 79 -5.74 5.23 16.62
C ARG A 79 -6.10 4.22 15.55
N LEU A 80 -7.19 3.48 15.73
CA LEU A 80 -7.72 2.58 14.71
C LEU A 80 -8.08 3.35 13.44
N ALA A 81 -8.88 4.42 13.57
CA ALA A 81 -9.28 5.24 12.44
C ALA A 81 -8.07 5.85 11.72
N ALA A 82 -7.13 6.45 12.45
CA ALA A 82 -5.91 6.99 11.85
C ALA A 82 -5.09 5.92 11.10
N ALA A 83 -4.90 4.75 11.72
CA ALA A 83 -4.14 3.66 11.13
C ALA A 83 -4.82 3.09 9.86
N LEU A 84 -6.15 2.97 9.87
CA LEU A 84 -6.91 2.56 8.69
C LEU A 84 -6.83 3.60 7.56
N THR A 85 -6.93 4.89 7.88
CA THR A 85 -6.75 5.96 6.90
C THR A 85 -5.36 5.93 6.29
N PHE A 86 -4.31 5.69 7.09
CA PHE A 86 -2.95 5.51 6.57
C PHE A 86 -2.82 4.27 5.68
N ALA A 87 -3.37 3.13 6.10
CA ALA A 87 -3.35 1.90 5.31
C ALA A 87 -4.07 2.05 3.95
N ALA A 88 -5.16 2.82 3.92
CA ALA A 88 -5.88 3.12 2.68
C ALA A 88 -5.19 4.22 1.85
N GLY A 89 -4.65 5.25 2.49
CA GLY A 89 -4.08 6.42 1.84
C GLY A 89 -2.70 6.19 1.23
N LEU A 90 -1.85 5.37 1.85
CA LEU A 90 -0.50 5.07 1.36
C LEU A 90 -0.52 4.52 -0.08
N PRO A 91 -1.31 3.50 -0.42
CA PRO A 91 -1.44 3.03 -1.81
C PRO A 91 -1.87 4.11 -2.80
N LEU A 92 -2.77 5.02 -2.43
CA LEU A 92 -3.23 6.10 -3.30
C LEU A 92 -2.12 7.13 -3.57
N LEU A 93 -1.36 7.49 -2.53
CA LEU A 93 -0.22 8.41 -2.66
C LEU A 93 0.89 7.80 -3.54
N HIS A 94 1.12 6.49 -3.43
CA HIS A 94 2.10 5.80 -4.27
C HIS A 94 1.77 5.91 -5.76
N TRP A 95 0.49 5.73 -6.14
CA TRP A 95 0.07 5.91 -7.54
C TRP A 95 0.43 7.30 -8.10
N GLN A 96 0.38 8.34 -7.26
CA GLN A 96 0.82 9.68 -7.66
C GLN A 96 2.35 9.77 -7.83
N VAL A 97 3.11 9.07 -6.98
CA VAL A 97 4.58 8.97 -7.11
C VAL A 97 4.97 8.26 -8.40
N ILE A 98 4.34 7.12 -8.73
CA ILE A 98 4.54 6.42 -10.00
C ILE A 98 4.26 7.36 -11.17
N ALA A 99 3.10 8.04 -11.16
CA ALA A 99 2.72 8.95 -12.23
C ALA A 99 3.69 10.15 -12.35
N ALA A 100 4.21 10.67 -11.24
CA ALA A 100 5.21 11.73 -11.25
C ALA A 100 6.55 11.23 -11.83
N LEU A 101 7.03 10.07 -11.39
CA LEU A 101 8.27 9.46 -11.90
C LEU A 101 8.16 9.13 -13.40
N ALA A 102 6.99 8.66 -13.85
CA ALA A 102 6.74 8.37 -15.26
C ALA A 102 6.82 9.63 -16.14
N ARG A 103 6.38 10.79 -15.64
CA ARG A 103 6.49 12.08 -16.37
C ARG A 103 7.92 12.59 -16.47
N VAL A 104 8.77 12.32 -15.48
CA VAL A 104 10.18 12.72 -15.49
C VAL A 104 11.02 11.84 -16.42
N ALA A 105 10.56 10.61 -16.67
CA ALA A 105 11.24 9.64 -17.52
C ALA A 105 10.91 9.78 -19.02
N ALA A 106 9.89 10.57 -19.38
CA ALA A 106 9.44 10.83 -20.76
C ALA A 106 10.09 12.11 -21.32
#